data_AF-A0A928E200-F1
#
_entry.id   AF-A0A928E200-F1
#
_cell.length_a   1.000
_cell.length_b   1.000
_cell.length_c   1.000
_cell.angle_alpha   90.00
_cell.angle_beta   90.00
_cell.angle_gamma   90.00
#
_symmetry.space_group_name_H-M   'P 1'
#
loop_
_entity.id
_entity.type
_entity.pdbx_description
1 polymer ?
#
loop_
_entity_poly.entity_id
_entity_poly.type
_entity_poly.pdbx_seq_one_letter_code
_entity_poly.pdbx_strand_id
1 'polypeptide(L)'
;MKPIKKEQPHYIGHRARVRTKFFKDNGASMADYELMEVLLMQAIPRRDVKEQAKDLISHFGSFSEVIHASNEALIEFGVSQSVLFMIKFVETAMLRSSWQRLSEDNRPIYKNLSYMIEYCRMLQGHKGHEELRIIGLDSGYHIIAE
;
A
#
# COMPACT_ATOMS: atom_id res chain seq x y z
N MET A 1 27.51 43.54 -8.72
CA MET A 1 26.63 42.73 -7.86
C MET A 1 26.54 41.34 -8.47
N LYS A 2 27.19 40.31 -7.89
CA LYS A 2 27.12 38.93 -8.41
C LYS A 2 25.70 38.39 -8.18
N PRO A 3 25.07 37.71 -9.16
CA PRO A 3 23.72 37.19 -8.96
C PRO A 3 23.74 36.09 -7.90
N ILE A 4 22.93 36.26 -6.86
CA ILE A 4 22.66 35.24 -5.84
C ILE A 4 21.93 34.10 -6.55
N LYS A 5 22.61 32.99 -6.81
CA LYS A 5 21.98 31.75 -7.27
C LYS A 5 20.98 31.34 -6.17
N LYS A 6 19.67 31.48 -6.43
CA LYS A 6 18.65 30.82 -5.62
C LYS A 6 18.94 29.32 -5.68
N GLU A 7 19.42 28.75 -4.59
CA GLU A 7 19.52 27.30 -4.45
C GLU A 7 18.13 26.71 -4.69
N GLN A 8 18.00 25.93 -5.76
CA GLN A 8 16.76 25.21 -6.00
C GLN A 8 16.58 24.22 -4.85
N PRO A 9 15.36 24.08 -4.32
CA PRO A 9 15.15 23.19 -3.19
C PRO A 9 15.55 21.76 -3.54
N HIS A 10 16.46 21.19 -2.75
CA HIS A 10 17.05 19.86 -2.95
C HIS A 10 16.00 18.74 -3.16
N TYR A 11 14.79 18.91 -2.60
CA TYR A 11 13.68 17.97 -2.71
C TYR A 11 13.11 17.83 -4.13
N ILE A 12 13.24 18.84 -5.02
CA ILE A 12 12.67 18.77 -6.38
C ILE A 12 13.44 17.75 -7.24
N GLY A 13 14.77 17.82 -7.19
CA GLY A 13 15.63 16.85 -7.88
C GLY A 13 15.51 15.45 -7.30
N HIS A 14 15.33 15.34 -5.97
CA HIS A 14 15.13 14.05 -5.31
C HIS A 14 13.84 13.36 -5.73
N ARG A 15 12.69 14.06 -5.71
CA ARG A 15 11.40 13.51 -6.18
C ARG A 15 11.45 13.01 -7.61
N ALA A 16 12.10 13.76 -8.51
CA ALA A 16 12.28 13.35 -9.89
C ALA A 16 13.08 12.04 -9.99
N ARG A 17 14.21 11.94 -9.27
CA ARG A 17 15.05 10.72 -9.26
C ARG A 17 14.30 9.50 -8.72
N VAL A 18 13.56 9.64 -7.62
CA VAL A 18 12.78 8.54 -7.04
C VAL A 18 11.70 8.06 -8.01
N ARG A 19 10.98 8.98 -8.67
CA ARG A 19 10.01 8.63 -9.72
C ARG A 19 10.65 7.96 -10.94
N THR A 20 11.80 8.45 -11.40
CA THR A 20 12.54 7.81 -12.49
C THR A 20 12.97 6.39 -12.11
N LYS A 21 13.40 6.17 -10.86
CA LYS A 21 13.72 4.84 -10.36
C LYS A 21 12.49 3.94 -10.39
N PHE A 22 11.35 4.41 -9.89
CA PHE A 22 10.09 3.66 -9.93
C PHE A 22 9.71 3.25 -11.36
N PHE A 23 9.72 4.18 -12.32
CA PHE A 23 9.36 3.88 -13.70
C PHE A 23 10.37 3.00 -14.47
N LYS A 24 11.56 2.74 -13.92
CA LYS A 24 12.55 1.86 -14.54
C LYS A 24 12.07 0.40 -14.56
N ASP A 25 11.43 -0.05 -13.49
CA ASP A 25 11.02 -1.45 -13.30
C ASP A 25 9.74 -1.60 -12.46
N ASN A 26 8.90 -0.57 -12.45
CA ASN A 26 7.70 -0.46 -11.61
C ASN A 26 7.99 -0.66 -10.11
N GLY A 27 9.18 -0.26 -9.67
CA GLY A 27 9.61 -0.34 -8.27
C GLY A 27 10.16 -1.69 -7.85
N ALA A 28 10.34 -2.66 -8.75
CA ALA A 28 10.84 -3.99 -8.42
C ALA A 28 12.23 -3.98 -7.76
N SER A 29 13.10 -3.00 -8.07
CA SER A 29 14.42 -2.85 -7.43
C SER A 29 14.44 -1.86 -6.27
N MET A 30 13.28 -1.31 -5.88
CA MET A 30 13.20 -0.35 -4.79
C MET A 30 13.15 -1.09 -3.44
N ALA A 31 13.86 -0.56 -2.45
CA ALA A 31 13.67 -1.02 -1.08
C ALA A 31 12.29 -0.56 -0.56
N ASP A 32 11.76 -1.24 0.45
CA ASP A 32 10.45 -0.93 1.06
C ASP A 32 10.30 0.55 1.43
N TYR A 33 11.34 1.17 2.01
CA TYR A 33 11.29 2.57 2.40
C TYR A 33 11.26 3.51 1.18
N GLU A 34 11.86 3.11 0.05
CA GLU A 34 11.80 3.92 -1.18
C GLU A 34 10.41 3.83 -1.82
N LEU A 35 9.77 2.66 -1.76
CA LEU A 35 8.40 2.50 -2.23
C LEU A 35 7.42 3.27 -1.32
N MET A 36 7.63 3.21 -0.01
CA MET A 36 6.90 4.02 0.96
C MET A 36 7.10 5.52 0.71
N GLU A 37 8.32 5.95 0.37
CA GLU A 37 8.61 7.33 -0.01
C GLU A 37 7.79 7.78 -1.23
N VAL A 38 7.60 6.93 -2.26
CA VAL A 38 6.74 7.24 -3.42
C VAL A 38 5.28 7.49 -3.00
N LEU A 39 4.76 6.66 -2.09
CA LEU A 39 3.41 6.78 -1.54
C LEU A 39 3.28 8.10 -0.75
N LEU A 40 4.19 8.36 0.19
CA LEU A 40 4.20 9.57 1.01
C LEU A 40 4.33 10.85 0.17
N MET A 41 5.06 10.80 -0.96
CA MET A 41 5.16 11.93 -1.88
C MET A 41 3.81 12.34 -2.49
N GLN A 42 2.85 11.41 -2.61
CA GLN A 42 1.49 11.71 -3.08
C GLN A 42 0.65 12.33 -1.96
N ALA A 43 0.82 11.86 -0.73
CA ALA A 43 0.12 12.37 0.45
C ALA A 43 0.62 13.75 0.92
N ILE A 44 1.92 14.00 0.82
CA ILE A 44 2.58 15.19 1.35
C ILE A 44 3.29 15.93 0.20
N PRO A 45 2.70 16.99 -0.36
CA PRO A 45 3.31 17.75 -1.44
C PRO A 45 4.48 18.62 -0.94
N ARG A 46 5.54 18.71 -1.76
CA ARG A 46 6.66 19.68 -1.59
C ARG A 46 7.42 19.62 -0.25
N ARG A 47 7.43 18.47 0.42
CA ARG A 47 8.27 18.18 1.59
C ARG A 47 9.21 17.01 1.34
N ASP A 48 10.30 16.94 2.08
CA ASP A 48 11.11 15.71 2.17
C ASP A 48 10.37 14.72 3.08
N VAL A 49 10.19 13.49 2.60
CA VAL A 49 9.45 12.42 3.29
C VAL A 49 10.31 11.16 3.46
N LYS A 50 11.59 11.23 3.09
CA LYS A 50 12.47 10.07 3.07
C LYS A 50 12.68 9.49 4.47
N GLU A 51 12.93 10.34 5.46
CA GLU A 51 13.12 9.90 6.84
C GLU A 51 11.82 9.33 7.42
N GLN A 52 10.67 9.99 7.19
CA GLN A 52 9.37 9.45 7.59
C GLN A 52 9.10 8.07 6.96
N ALA A 53 9.50 7.85 5.70
CA ALA A 53 9.34 6.55 5.04
C ALA A 53 10.20 5.47 5.71
N LYS A 54 11.45 5.79 6.06
CA LYS A 54 12.32 4.87 6.81
C LYS A 54 11.77 4.59 8.21
N ASP A 55 11.30 5.61 8.92
CA ASP A 55 10.77 5.47 10.27
C ASP A 55 9.55 4.54 10.29
N LEU A 56 8.65 4.69 9.32
CA LEU A 56 7.50 3.79 9.14
C LEU A 56 7.96 2.34 8.92
N ILE A 57 8.89 2.10 7.99
CA ILE A 57 9.39 0.75 7.72
C ILE A 57 10.14 0.19 8.94
N SER A 58 10.92 1.01 9.64
CA SER A 58 11.65 0.57 10.83
C SER A 58 10.74 0.23 11.99
N HIS A 59 9.60 0.93 12.13
CA HIS A 59 8.65 0.72 13.22
C HIS A 59 7.72 -0.47 12.94
N PHE A 60 7.14 -0.53 11.75
CA PHE A 60 6.16 -1.55 11.39
C PHE A 60 6.79 -2.81 10.77
N GLY A 61 8.00 -2.72 10.21
CA GLY A 61 8.82 -3.85 9.75
C GLY A 61 8.97 -3.95 8.23
N SER A 62 7.89 -3.78 7.46
CA SER A 62 7.92 -3.85 5.99
C SER A 62 6.88 -2.94 5.34
N PHE A 63 6.93 -2.79 4.02
CA PHE A 63 5.90 -2.06 3.27
C PHE A 63 4.52 -2.66 3.51
N SER A 64 4.41 -3.99 3.47
CA SER A 64 3.15 -4.70 3.71
C SER A 64 2.61 -4.45 5.12
N GLU A 65 3.49 -4.45 6.13
CA GLU A 65 3.11 -4.19 7.52
C GLU A 65 2.55 -2.77 7.70
N VAL A 66 3.14 -1.76 7.06
CA VAL A 66 2.61 -0.39 7.10
C VAL A 66 1.24 -0.29 6.41
N ILE A 67 1.06 -0.96 5.26
CA ILE A 67 -0.21 -0.94 4.52
C ILE A 67 -1.36 -1.55 5.34
N HIS A 68 -1.10 -2.64 6.06
CA HIS A 68 -2.10 -3.36 6.85
C HIS A 68 -2.14 -2.96 8.33
N ALA A 69 -1.33 -1.99 8.76
CA ALA A 69 -1.34 -1.48 10.13
C ALA A 69 -2.72 -0.90 10.48
N SER A 70 -3.14 -1.03 11.75
CA SER A 70 -4.41 -0.47 12.20
C SER A 70 -4.40 1.06 12.14
N ASN A 71 -5.59 1.67 12.06
CA ASN A 71 -5.71 3.12 12.05
C ASN A 71 -5.15 3.71 13.36
N GLU A 72 -5.42 3.04 14.48
CA GLU A 72 -4.98 3.44 15.82
C GLU A 72 -3.46 3.47 15.90
N ALA A 73 -2.77 2.42 15.41
CA ALA A 73 -1.32 2.35 15.42
C ALA A 73 -0.68 3.42 14.52
N LEU A 74 -1.24 3.67 13.33
CA LEU A 74 -0.77 4.72 12.44
C LEU A 74 -0.98 6.12 13.02
N ILE A 75 -2.10 6.36 13.69
CA ILE A 75 -2.40 7.61 14.38
C ILE A 75 -1.47 7.82 15.57
N GLU A 76 -1.23 6.78 16.38
CA GLU A 76 -0.29 6.81 17.51
C GLU A 76 1.15 7.09 17.06
N PHE A 77 1.57 6.49 15.93
CA PHE A 77 2.84 6.79 15.28
C PHE A 77 2.95 8.26 14.83
N GLY A 78 1.82 8.95 14.62
CA GLY A 78 1.78 10.37 14.27
C GLY A 78 1.73 10.64 12.76
N VAL A 79 1.20 9.72 11.94
CA VAL A 79 0.97 10.02 10.53
C VAL A 79 -0.12 11.10 10.36
N SER A 80 0.00 11.96 9.35
CA SER A 80 -1.04 12.94 9.05
C SER A 80 -2.28 12.26 8.45
N GLN A 81 -3.43 12.93 8.51
CA GLN A 81 -4.68 12.44 7.90
C GLN A 81 -4.52 12.12 6.40
N SER A 82 -3.75 12.93 5.65
CA SER A 82 -3.48 12.66 4.23
C SER A 82 -2.65 11.40 4.01
N VAL A 83 -1.69 11.12 4.90
CA VAL A 83 -0.88 9.90 4.85
C VAL A 83 -1.74 8.69 5.20
N LEU A 84 -2.52 8.78 6.29
CA LEU A 84 -3.46 7.74 6.69
C LEU A 84 -4.42 7.37 5.56
N PHE A 85 -5.03 8.38 4.92
CA PHE A 85 -5.90 8.18 3.76
C PHE A 85 -5.18 7.45 2.62
N MET A 86 -3.97 7.86 2.26
CA MET A 86 -3.23 7.22 1.16
C MET A 86 -2.84 5.78 1.46
N ILE A 87 -2.44 5.48 2.69
CA ILE A 87 -2.15 4.10 3.13
C ILE A 87 -3.42 3.24 3.01
N LYS A 88 -4.54 3.71 3.58
CA LYS A 88 -5.82 2.99 3.56
C LYS A 88 -6.41 2.88 2.16
N PHE A 89 -6.19 3.86 1.30
CA PHE A 89 -6.57 3.81 -0.10
C PHE A 89 -5.83 2.68 -0.84
N VAL A 90 -4.52 2.54 -0.63
CA VAL A 90 -3.73 1.46 -1.24
C VAL A 90 -4.19 0.09 -0.73
N GLU A 91 -4.37 -0.07 0.58
CA GLU A 91 -4.92 -1.30 1.18
C GLU A 91 -6.28 -1.66 0.53
N THR A 92 -7.21 -0.70 0.48
CA THR A 92 -8.54 -0.90 -0.10
C THR A 92 -8.48 -1.25 -1.59
N ALA A 93 -7.61 -0.59 -2.36
CA ALA A 93 -7.44 -0.87 -3.78
C ALA A 93 -6.89 -2.29 -4.03
N MET A 94 -5.92 -2.72 -3.22
CA MET A 94 -5.37 -4.07 -3.26
C MET A 94 -6.43 -5.12 -2.94
N LEU A 95 -7.18 -4.94 -1.85
CA LEU A 95 -8.25 -5.84 -1.44
C LEU A 95 -9.36 -5.94 -2.50
N ARG A 96 -9.79 -4.78 -3.03
CA ARG A 96 -10.83 -4.73 -4.06
C ARG A 96 -10.40 -5.42 -5.35
N SER A 97 -9.14 -5.24 -5.77
CA SER A 97 -8.61 -5.91 -6.96
C SER A 97 -8.50 -7.42 -6.75
N SER A 98 -8.07 -7.86 -5.58
CA SER A 98 -7.98 -9.28 -5.22
C SER A 98 -9.37 -9.94 -5.20
N TRP A 99 -10.36 -9.29 -4.60
CA TRP A 99 -11.75 -9.74 -4.62
C TRP A 99 -12.30 -9.85 -6.05
N GLN A 100 -12.11 -8.82 -6.88
CA GLN A 100 -12.59 -8.84 -8.27
C GLN A 100 -11.99 -9.97 -9.10
N ARG A 101 -10.72 -10.31 -8.87
CA ARG A 101 -10.05 -11.45 -9.50
C ARG A 101 -10.61 -12.78 -8.98
N LEU A 102 -10.92 -12.84 -7.69
CA LEU A 102 -11.52 -14.02 -7.08
C LEU A 102 -12.94 -14.29 -7.62
N SER A 103 -13.73 -13.23 -7.80
CA SER A 103 -15.11 -13.26 -8.28
C SER A 103 -15.24 -13.18 -9.81
N GLU A 104 -14.15 -13.33 -10.57
CA GLU A 104 -14.13 -13.14 -12.02
C GLU A 104 -14.87 -14.27 -12.77
N ASP A 105 -15.61 -13.89 -13.84
CA ASP A 105 -16.13 -14.78 -14.88
C ASP A 105 -17.02 -15.95 -14.41
N ASN A 106 -17.65 -15.85 -13.23
CA ASN A 106 -18.45 -16.94 -12.66
C ASN A 106 -17.67 -18.27 -12.74
N ARG A 107 -16.38 -18.25 -12.40
CA ARG A 107 -15.54 -19.45 -12.43
C ARG A 107 -15.67 -20.20 -11.11
N PRO A 108 -15.69 -21.54 -11.13
CA PRO A 108 -15.74 -22.31 -9.89
C PRO A 108 -14.53 -22.01 -9.00
N ILE A 109 -14.76 -21.72 -7.71
CA ILE A 109 -13.74 -21.25 -6.77
C ILE A 109 -12.56 -22.22 -6.62
N TYR A 110 -12.79 -23.53 -6.78
CA TYR A 110 -11.75 -24.55 -6.66
C TYR A 110 -10.65 -24.42 -7.72
N LYS A 111 -10.92 -23.76 -8.84
CA LYS A 111 -9.89 -23.47 -9.86
C LYS A 111 -8.94 -22.35 -9.46
N ASN A 112 -9.34 -21.55 -8.46
CA ASN A 112 -8.67 -20.33 -8.03
C ASN A 112 -8.43 -20.32 -6.50
N LEU A 113 -8.22 -21.50 -5.89
CA LEU A 113 -8.04 -21.61 -4.44
C LEU A 113 -6.88 -20.74 -3.92
N SER A 114 -5.82 -20.59 -4.72
CA SER A 114 -4.69 -19.71 -4.42
C SER A 114 -5.11 -18.24 -4.27
N TYR A 115 -5.99 -17.74 -5.14
CA TYR A 115 -6.51 -16.37 -5.04
C TYR A 115 -7.39 -16.19 -3.80
N MET A 116 -8.14 -17.22 -3.40
CA MET A 116 -8.91 -17.17 -2.15
C MET A 116 -7.97 -17.07 -0.94
N ILE A 117 -6.90 -17.86 -0.91
CA ILE A 117 -5.90 -17.81 0.16
C ILE A 117 -5.20 -16.45 0.19
N GLU A 118 -4.82 -15.91 -0.97
CA GLU A 118 -4.22 -14.57 -1.08
C GLU A 118 -5.17 -13.48 -0.58
N TYR A 119 -6.44 -13.52 -0.99
CA TYR A 119 -7.48 -12.62 -0.52
C TYR A 119 -7.61 -12.68 1.01
N CYS A 120 -7.77 -13.87 1.58
CA CYS A 120 -7.87 -14.06 3.02
C CYS A 120 -6.62 -13.57 3.78
N ARG A 121 -5.42 -13.81 3.24
CA ARG A 121 -4.16 -13.32 3.85
C ARG A 121 -4.10 -11.79 3.86
N MET A 122 -4.48 -11.13 2.77
CA MET A 122 -4.51 -9.67 2.71
C MET A 122 -5.56 -9.08 3.66
N LEU A 123 -6.72 -9.72 3.75
CA LEU A 123 -7.81 -9.31 4.64
C LEU A 123 -7.49 -9.45 6.12
N GLN A 124 -6.79 -10.53 6.49
CA GLN A 124 -6.29 -10.72 7.85
C GLN A 124 -5.18 -9.70 8.13
N GLY A 125 -4.30 -9.46 7.15
CA GLY A 125 -3.15 -8.58 7.32
C GLY A 125 -2.38 -8.94 8.60
N HIS A 126 -2.17 -7.94 9.46
CA HIS A 126 -1.58 -8.10 10.80
C HIS A 126 -2.58 -7.81 11.91
N LYS A 127 -3.89 -8.03 11.65
CA LYS A 127 -4.92 -7.88 12.68
C LYS A 127 -4.64 -8.86 13.82
N GLY A 128 -4.61 -8.33 15.05
CA GLY A 128 -4.39 -9.10 16.27
C GLY A 128 -5.62 -9.88 16.74
N HIS A 129 -6.71 -9.89 15.96
CA HIS A 129 -7.95 -10.57 16.27
C HIS A 129 -8.37 -11.49 15.12
N GLU A 130 -9.15 -12.52 15.46
CA GLU A 130 -9.71 -13.45 14.49
C GLU A 130 -10.90 -12.83 13.75
N GLU A 131 -10.97 -13.05 12.44
CA GLU A 131 -12.13 -12.68 11.62
C GLU A 131 -12.74 -13.92 10.97
N LEU A 132 -14.05 -14.11 11.13
CA LEU A 132 -14.82 -15.10 10.37
C LEU A 132 -15.39 -14.43 9.12
N ARG A 133 -15.14 -15.03 7.95
CA ARG A 133 -15.72 -14.65 6.65
C ARG A 133 -16.59 -15.79 6.14
N ILE A 134 -17.73 -15.45 5.55
CA ILE A 134 -18.62 -16.42 4.92
C ILE A 134 -18.73 -16.05 3.44
N ILE A 135 -18.23 -16.91 2.55
CA ILE A 135 -18.38 -16.72 1.11
C ILE A 135 -19.50 -17.66 0.65
N GLY A 136 -20.56 -17.09 0.09
CA GLY A 136 -21.70 -17.84 -0.44
C GLY A 136 -21.38 -18.41 -1.83
N LEU A 137 -21.67 -19.70 -2.04
CA LEU A 137 -21.47 -20.38 -3.31
C LEU A 137 -22.78 -20.94 -3.88
N ASP A 138 -22.90 -20.98 -5.21
CA ASP A 138 -23.95 -21.74 -5.90
C ASP A 138 -23.61 -23.23 -6.04
N SER A 139 -24.51 -24.03 -6.64
CA SER A 139 -24.29 -25.46 -6.89
C SER A 139 -23.14 -25.77 -7.87
N GLY A 140 -22.66 -24.77 -8.62
CA GLY A 140 -21.51 -24.83 -9.49
C GLY A 140 -20.20 -24.38 -8.83
N TYR A 141 -20.24 -24.06 -7.53
CA TYR A 141 -19.13 -23.49 -6.75
C TYR A 141 -18.70 -22.08 -7.20
N HIS A 142 -19.62 -21.31 -7.77
CA HIS A 142 -19.39 -19.91 -8.12
C HIS A 142 -19.73 -18.99 -6.93
N ILE A 143 -18.96 -17.91 -6.75
CA ILE A 143 -19.24 -16.91 -5.71
C ILE A 143 -20.52 -16.15 -6.05
N ILE A 144 -21.46 -16.13 -5.11
CA ILE A 144 -22.73 -15.39 -5.22
C ILE A 144 -22.88 -14.29 -4.16
N ALA A 145 -22.09 -14.35 -3.08
CA ALA A 145 -22.11 -13.36 -2.00
C ALA A 145 -20.81 -13.41 -1.16
N GLU A 146 -20.51 -12.30 -0.48
CA GLU A 146 -19.55 -12.16 0.62
C GLU A 146 -20.27 -11.63 1.87
#